data_AF-A0AB37W7D1-F1
#
_entry.id   AF-A0AB37W7D1-F1
#
_cell.length_a   1.000
_cell.length_b   1.000
_cell.length_c   1.000
_cell.angle_alpha   90.00
_cell.angle_beta   90.00
_cell.angle_gamma   90.00
#
_symmetry.space_group_name_H-M   'P 1'
#
loop_
_entity.id
_entity.type
_entity.pdbx_description
1 polymer ?
#
loop_
_entity_poly.entity_id
_entity_poly.type
_entity_poly.pdbx_seq_one_letter_code
_entity_poly.pdbx_strand_id
1 'polypeptide(L)'
;MRLSTCAAALASAALFVSTLATPTPSHKLQRQKVWADRIEERKNAKKPDTKYFHEPGGSLTLGHYDKRYFNGIVSDEERTDTQSHMVRAYLNYFRENELDTWIAHGTLLGWWWNGQRLPWDFDLDTQVSHSTLMQLGAEHNQTKYHYTSYDGTVQREYLLDVNPWIWERERGDGMNIIDARWIDVRNGLFIDITGLSETHPDENPGQWSCKNYHRYDTSELYPMRETMFEGVPAKVPYNYDKILVDEYKEKALLETDFNGHRWDANIKEWVKSPETLAKEEQERKKKEDEEKKKVEEESKLDVKRVEESKLE
;
A
#
# COMPACT_ATOMS: atom_id res chain seq x y z
N MET A 1 -79.30 35.22 -61.58
CA MET A 1 -79.45 36.62 -61.07
C MET A 1 -78.08 37.17 -60.78
N ARG A 2 -77.75 38.31 -61.43
CA ARG A 2 -76.83 39.40 -61.01
C ARG A 2 -75.38 39.02 -60.64
N LEU A 3 -74.40 39.34 -61.51
CA LEU A 3 -73.48 40.52 -61.46
C LEU A 3 -72.33 40.30 -60.44
N SER A 4 -71.04 40.64 -60.65
CA SER A 4 -70.41 41.52 -61.62
C SER A 4 -68.88 41.28 -61.67
N THR A 5 -68.35 41.49 -62.86
CA THR A 5 -67.01 41.96 -63.30
C THR A 5 -66.02 42.57 -62.28
N CYS A 6 -64.72 42.25 -62.43
CA CYS A 6 -63.71 43.13 -63.06
C CYS A 6 -62.29 42.57 -62.83
N ALA A 7 -61.61 42.22 -63.92
CA ALA A 7 -60.18 41.92 -63.94
C ALA A 7 -59.43 43.14 -64.53
N ALA A 8 -58.43 43.65 -63.80
CA ALA A 8 -57.46 44.60 -64.32
C ALA A 8 -56.06 44.08 -63.99
N ALA A 9 -55.31 43.75 -65.04
CA ALA A 9 -53.91 43.39 -64.98
C ALA A 9 -53.06 44.67 -65.02
N LEU A 10 -52.09 44.81 -64.11
CA LEU A 10 -51.00 45.78 -64.26
C LEU A 10 -49.65 45.16 -63.88
N ALA A 11 -48.73 45.40 -64.81
CA ALA A 11 -47.34 44.98 -64.95
C ALA A 11 -46.49 44.83 -63.68
N SER A 12 -45.79 43.70 -63.60
CA SER A 12 -44.63 43.50 -62.73
C SER A 12 -43.41 44.22 -63.31
N ALA A 13 -42.85 45.17 -62.57
CA ALA A 13 -41.49 45.65 -62.75
C ALA A 13 -40.64 45.15 -61.58
N ALA A 14 -39.70 44.25 -61.88
CA ALA A 14 -38.76 43.70 -60.91
C ALA A 14 -37.66 44.72 -60.58
N LEU A 15 -37.45 44.97 -59.28
CA LEU A 15 -36.21 45.54 -58.76
C LEU A 15 -35.70 44.59 -57.68
N PHE A 16 -34.71 43.77 -58.04
CA PHE A 16 -33.97 42.95 -57.08
C PHE A 16 -33.01 43.85 -56.31
N VAL A 17 -33.31 44.10 -55.04
CA VAL A 17 -32.32 44.56 -54.06
C VAL A 17 -31.71 43.31 -53.43
N SER A 18 -30.46 43.01 -53.77
CA SER A 18 -29.68 41.96 -53.13
C SER A 18 -29.31 42.38 -51.72
N THR A 19 -30.14 41.99 -50.75
CA THR A 19 -29.74 41.96 -49.34
C THR A 19 -28.94 40.68 -49.13
N LEU A 20 -27.62 40.79 -49.03
CA LEU A 20 -26.79 39.69 -48.52
C LEU A 20 -27.08 39.54 -47.03
N ALA A 21 -28.02 38.65 -46.70
CA ALA A 21 -28.18 38.18 -45.34
C ALA A 21 -26.88 37.46 -44.93
N THR A 22 -26.18 37.99 -43.94
CA THR A 22 -25.06 37.30 -43.32
C THR A 22 -25.59 36.00 -42.70
N PRO A 23 -24.98 34.83 -43.01
CA PRO A 23 -25.46 33.57 -42.46
C PRO A 23 -25.30 33.59 -40.94
N THR A 24 -26.42 33.39 -40.24
CA THR A 24 -26.43 33.20 -38.79
C THR A 24 -25.62 31.94 -38.47
N PRO A 25 -24.72 31.96 -37.46
CA PRO A 25 -23.94 30.79 -37.09
C PRO A 25 -24.87 29.60 -36.82
N SER A 26 -24.63 28.48 -37.51
CA SER A 26 -25.44 27.27 -37.35
C SER A 26 -25.31 26.74 -35.92
N HIS A 27 -26.37 26.89 -35.12
CA HIS A 27 -26.49 26.34 -33.77
C HIS A 27 -26.21 24.83 -33.69
N LYS A 28 -26.39 24.07 -34.79
CA LYS A 28 -26.09 22.63 -34.85
C LYS A 28 -24.58 22.35 -34.86
N LEU A 29 -23.81 23.12 -35.62
CA LEU A 29 -22.35 23.00 -35.69
C LEU A 29 -21.68 23.40 -34.36
N GLN A 30 -22.19 24.44 -33.71
CA GLN A 30 -21.69 24.87 -32.41
C GLN A 30 -21.99 23.85 -31.30
N ARG A 31 -23.16 23.21 -31.34
CA ARG A 31 -23.54 22.15 -30.40
C ARG A 31 -22.78 20.83 -30.61
N GLN A 32 -22.48 20.47 -31.86
CA GLN A 32 -21.61 19.33 -32.17
C GLN A 32 -20.16 19.58 -31.74
N LYS A 33 -19.66 20.80 -31.94
CA LYS A 33 -18.32 21.19 -31.50
C LYS A 33 -18.20 21.16 -29.97
N VAL A 34 -19.15 21.74 -29.23
CA VAL A 34 -19.17 21.69 -27.75
C VAL A 34 -19.26 20.24 -27.23
N TRP A 35 -19.95 19.34 -27.94
CA TRP A 35 -20.03 17.94 -27.55
C TRP A 35 -18.72 17.18 -27.84
N ALA A 36 -18.08 17.44 -28.98
CA ALA A 36 -16.77 16.90 -29.33
C ALA A 36 -15.67 17.41 -28.40
N ASP A 37 -15.65 18.73 -28.12
CA ASP A 37 -14.71 19.37 -27.20
C ASP A 37 -14.89 18.80 -25.77
N ARG A 38 -16.12 18.53 -25.32
CA ARG A 38 -16.39 17.90 -24.02
C ARG A 38 -16.00 16.42 -23.97
N ILE A 39 -16.04 15.72 -25.10
CA ILE A 39 -15.54 14.34 -25.22
C ILE A 39 -14.00 14.35 -25.20
N GLU A 40 -13.36 15.30 -25.86
CA GLU A 40 -11.91 15.51 -25.83
C GLU A 40 -11.43 15.92 -24.44
N GLU A 41 -12.11 16.85 -23.76
CA GLU A 41 -11.83 17.22 -22.37
C GLU A 41 -11.96 16.02 -21.43
N ARG A 42 -12.97 15.15 -21.60
CA ARG A 42 -13.10 13.92 -20.81
C ARG A 42 -12.05 12.87 -21.12
N LYS A 43 -11.56 12.81 -22.38
CA LYS A 43 -10.45 11.92 -22.77
C LYS A 43 -9.10 12.43 -22.27
N ASN A 44 -8.94 13.76 -22.15
CA ASN A 44 -7.73 14.42 -21.68
C ASN A 44 -7.74 14.74 -20.18
N ALA A 45 -8.88 14.58 -19.50
CA ALA A 45 -8.95 14.66 -18.05
C ALA A 45 -8.08 13.54 -17.46
N LYS A 46 -7.08 13.90 -16.67
CA LYS A 46 -6.37 12.94 -15.84
C LYS A 46 -7.42 12.17 -15.05
N LYS A 47 -7.39 10.84 -15.14
CA LYS A 47 -8.24 9.99 -14.31
C LYS A 47 -8.07 10.44 -12.85
N PRO A 48 -9.16 10.57 -12.07
CA PRO A 48 -9.05 10.88 -10.66
C PRO A 48 -8.13 9.84 -10.00
N ASP A 49 -7.26 10.31 -9.11
CA ASP A 49 -6.44 9.41 -8.30
C ASP A 49 -7.35 8.69 -7.32
N THR A 50 -7.53 7.38 -7.54
CA THR A 50 -8.39 6.50 -6.76
C THR A 50 -7.63 5.82 -5.63
N LYS A 51 -6.29 5.97 -5.56
CA LYS A 51 -5.47 5.31 -4.56
C LYS A 51 -5.85 5.79 -3.17
N TYR A 52 -6.13 4.85 -2.27
CA TYR A 52 -6.45 5.18 -0.88
C TYR A 52 -5.20 5.29 -0.01
N PHE A 53 -4.38 4.24 -0.01
CA PHE A 53 -3.15 4.21 0.78
C PHE A 53 -2.00 4.88 0.02
N HIS A 54 -1.33 5.81 0.68
CA HIS A 54 -0.22 6.55 0.09
C HIS A 54 1.05 6.34 0.89
N GLU A 55 2.11 6.00 0.18
CA GLU A 55 3.46 5.87 0.68
C GLU A 55 4.29 7.12 0.29
N PRO A 56 5.38 7.43 1.01
CA PRO A 56 6.34 8.46 0.59
C PRO A 56 6.87 8.23 -0.84
N GLY A 57 7.03 6.97 -1.23
CA GLY A 57 7.45 6.56 -2.57
C GLY A 57 8.92 6.86 -2.87
N GLY A 58 9.38 6.49 -4.07
CA GLY A 58 10.73 6.79 -4.57
C GLY A 58 11.79 5.71 -4.34
N SER A 59 11.53 4.71 -3.49
CA SER A 59 12.34 3.49 -3.37
C SER A 59 11.48 2.32 -2.87
N LEU A 60 12.00 1.09 -2.96
CA LEU A 60 11.33 -0.10 -2.39
C LEU A 60 11.09 0.09 -0.90
N THR A 61 12.13 0.47 -0.13
CA THR A 61 12.03 0.73 1.32
C THR A 61 10.97 1.77 1.67
N LEU A 62 10.85 2.84 0.87
CA LEU A 62 9.85 3.89 1.09
C LEU A 62 8.42 3.46 0.75
N GLY A 63 8.24 2.31 0.09
CA GLY A 63 6.94 1.70 -0.18
C GLY A 63 6.31 1.00 1.03
N HIS A 64 7.04 0.85 2.14
CA HIS A 64 6.57 0.14 3.33
C HIS A 64 6.30 1.09 4.52
N TYR A 65 6.01 2.36 4.20
CA TYR A 65 5.66 3.38 5.19
C TYR A 65 4.37 4.10 4.80
N ASP A 66 3.49 4.31 5.77
CA ASP A 66 2.33 5.18 5.63
C ASP A 66 2.79 6.64 5.62
N LYS A 67 2.46 7.36 4.56
CA LYS A 67 2.92 8.74 4.35
C LYS A 67 2.46 9.71 5.44
N ARG A 68 1.37 9.44 6.16
CA ARG A 68 0.84 10.32 7.22
C ARG A 68 1.73 10.30 8.47
N TYR A 69 2.39 9.17 8.72
CA TYR A 69 3.20 8.93 9.92
C TYR A 69 4.69 8.76 9.63
N PHE A 70 5.09 8.86 8.36
CA PHE A 70 6.48 8.78 7.94
C PHE A 70 7.30 10.00 8.39
N ASN A 71 8.33 9.74 9.21
CA ASN A 71 9.23 10.77 9.73
C ASN A 71 10.70 10.56 9.30
N GLY A 72 10.97 9.55 8.48
CA GLY A 72 12.31 9.14 8.07
C GLY A 72 12.41 7.62 7.99
N ILE A 73 13.41 7.13 7.24
CA ILE A 73 13.70 5.70 7.20
C ILE A 73 14.33 5.32 8.54
N VAL A 74 13.73 4.35 9.24
CA VAL A 74 14.25 3.88 10.53
C VAL A 74 15.45 2.95 10.35
N SER A 75 16.25 2.78 11.41
CA SER A 75 17.37 1.82 11.40
C SER A 75 16.87 0.37 11.34
N ASP A 76 17.74 -0.57 10.98
CA ASP A 76 17.40 -2.00 11.00
C ASP A 76 16.96 -2.49 12.39
N GLU A 77 17.60 -1.95 13.44
CA GLU A 77 17.27 -2.26 14.84
C GLU A 77 15.87 -1.74 15.20
N GLU A 78 15.58 -0.48 14.86
CA GLU A 78 14.26 0.10 15.11
C GLU A 78 13.16 -0.54 14.27
N ARG A 79 13.46 -0.93 13.02
CA ARG A 79 12.53 -1.70 12.17
C ARG A 79 12.20 -3.03 12.82
N THR A 80 13.23 -3.76 13.28
CA THR A 80 13.07 -5.05 13.96
C THR A 80 12.23 -4.92 15.23
N ASP A 81 12.57 -3.98 16.12
CA ASP A 81 11.78 -3.68 17.33
C ASP A 81 10.33 -3.36 16.99
N THR A 82 10.12 -2.45 16.03
CA THR A 82 8.80 -2.02 15.61
C THR A 82 7.98 -3.19 15.08
N GLN A 83 8.51 -3.98 14.16
CA GLN A 83 7.79 -5.09 13.54
C GLN A 83 7.46 -6.21 14.54
N SER A 84 8.38 -6.56 15.44
CA SER A 84 8.12 -7.57 16.48
C SER A 84 6.99 -7.12 17.42
N HIS A 85 6.99 -5.87 17.90
CA HIS A 85 5.88 -5.39 18.75
C HIS A 85 4.59 -5.19 17.96
N MET A 86 4.68 -4.74 16.70
CA MET A 86 3.53 -4.49 15.82
C MET A 86 2.75 -5.76 15.52
N VAL A 87 3.43 -6.86 15.16
CA VAL A 87 2.74 -8.13 14.88
C VAL A 87 2.18 -8.78 16.14
N ARG A 88 2.88 -8.65 17.28
CA ARG A 88 2.34 -9.10 18.58
C ARG A 88 1.04 -8.37 18.92
N ALA A 89 1.03 -7.04 18.76
CA ALA A 89 -0.15 -6.22 19.00
C ALA A 89 -1.30 -6.59 18.06
N TYR A 90 -1.01 -6.75 16.76
CA TYR A 90 -1.98 -7.15 15.75
C TYR A 90 -2.63 -8.50 16.06
N LEU A 91 -1.82 -9.55 16.29
CA LEU A 91 -2.33 -10.90 16.55
C LEU A 91 -3.12 -10.97 17.86
N ASN A 92 -2.70 -10.24 18.89
CA ASN A 92 -3.45 -10.15 20.15
C ASN A 92 -4.77 -9.41 19.95
N TYR A 93 -4.79 -8.28 19.25
CA TYR A 93 -6.01 -7.53 18.95
C TYR A 93 -7.05 -8.40 18.23
N PHE A 94 -6.64 -9.13 17.19
CA PHE A 94 -7.54 -10.01 16.46
C PHE A 94 -8.08 -11.13 17.36
N ARG A 95 -7.25 -11.75 18.20
CA ARG A 95 -7.71 -12.76 19.16
C ARG A 95 -8.68 -12.20 20.20
N GLU A 96 -8.35 -11.07 20.81
CA GLU A 96 -9.14 -10.43 21.86
C GLU A 96 -10.53 -10.00 21.37
N ASN A 97 -10.65 -9.71 20.08
CA ASN A 97 -11.91 -9.32 19.43
C ASN A 97 -12.59 -10.47 18.66
N GLU A 98 -12.10 -11.71 18.83
CA GLU A 98 -12.65 -12.91 18.17
C GLU A 98 -12.68 -12.82 16.62
N LEU A 99 -11.68 -12.15 16.04
CA LEU A 99 -11.52 -11.94 14.60
C LEU A 99 -10.53 -12.96 14.01
N ASP A 100 -10.91 -13.57 12.89
CA ASP A 100 -10.05 -14.53 12.20
C ASP A 100 -9.03 -13.87 11.25
N THR A 101 -7.74 -14.13 11.50
CA THR A 101 -6.59 -13.74 10.68
C THR A 101 -5.52 -14.82 10.68
N TRP A 102 -4.67 -14.83 9.66
CA TRP A 102 -3.46 -15.66 9.57
C TRP A 102 -2.32 -14.90 8.89
N ILE A 103 -1.09 -15.32 9.20
CA ILE A 103 0.10 -14.76 8.55
C ILE A 103 0.26 -15.33 7.14
N ALA A 104 0.76 -14.50 6.20
CA ALA A 104 0.87 -14.84 4.78
C ALA A 104 2.21 -14.36 4.19
N HIS A 105 2.48 -14.73 2.94
CA HIS A 105 3.59 -14.21 2.14
C HIS A 105 4.94 -14.28 2.87
N GLY A 106 5.71 -13.18 2.93
CA GLY A 106 7.03 -13.13 3.56
C GLY A 106 6.98 -13.39 5.06
N THR A 107 5.87 -13.02 5.71
CA THR A 107 5.65 -13.28 7.14
C THR A 107 5.47 -14.77 7.41
N LEU A 108 4.73 -15.48 6.55
CA LEU A 108 4.60 -16.93 6.62
C LEU A 108 5.95 -17.62 6.33
N LEU A 109 6.76 -17.09 5.41
CA LEU A 109 8.09 -17.62 5.14
C LEU A 109 9.04 -17.45 6.33
N GLY A 110 8.99 -16.31 7.02
CA GLY A 110 9.73 -16.14 8.29
C GLY A 110 9.30 -17.17 9.33
N TRP A 111 7.99 -17.36 9.48
CA TRP A 111 7.46 -18.36 10.40
C TRP A 111 7.98 -19.77 10.11
N TRP A 112 8.09 -20.16 8.84
CA TRP A 112 8.60 -21.47 8.44
C TRP A 112 10.00 -21.77 9.00
N TRP A 113 10.87 -20.76 9.10
CA TRP A 113 12.26 -20.95 9.57
C TRP A 113 12.36 -21.13 11.09
N ASN A 114 11.80 -20.20 11.87
CA ASN A 114 11.87 -20.23 13.34
C ASN A 114 10.67 -19.61 14.06
N GLY A 115 9.55 -19.35 13.37
CA GLY A 115 8.44 -18.64 13.98
C GLY A 115 8.73 -17.16 14.22
N GLN A 116 9.71 -16.57 13.53
CA GLN A 116 10.07 -15.16 13.63
C GLN A 116 10.08 -14.50 12.26
N ARG A 117 10.13 -13.19 12.23
CA ARG A 117 10.27 -12.45 10.99
C ARG A 117 11.63 -12.68 10.30
N LEU A 118 11.67 -12.54 8.98
CA LEU A 118 12.93 -12.54 8.23
C LEU A 118 13.66 -11.19 8.43
N PRO A 119 14.95 -11.15 8.83
CA PRO A 119 15.63 -9.90 9.18
C PRO A 119 15.63 -8.81 8.09
N TRP A 120 15.69 -9.23 6.83
CA TRP A 120 15.76 -8.35 5.66
C TRP A 120 14.41 -7.93 5.09
N ASP A 121 13.30 -8.45 5.62
CA ASP A 121 11.97 -8.16 5.11
C ASP A 121 11.51 -6.75 5.55
N PHE A 122 10.88 -5.97 4.68
CA PHE A 122 10.57 -4.57 5.00
C PHE A 122 9.14 -4.37 5.48
N ASP A 123 8.26 -5.31 5.22
CA ASP A 123 6.86 -5.32 5.61
C ASP A 123 6.49 -6.61 6.34
N LEU A 124 5.20 -6.70 6.66
CA LEU A 124 4.55 -7.85 7.24
C LEU A 124 3.19 -7.97 6.56
N ASP A 125 2.79 -9.21 6.29
CA ASP A 125 1.61 -9.53 5.51
C ASP A 125 0.71 -10.50 6.26
N THR A 126 -0.56 -10.16 6.27
CA THR A 126 -1.61 -10.97 6.87
C THR A 126 -2.80 -11.06 5.95
N GLN A 127 -3.57 -12.12 6.15
CA GLN A 127 -4.79 -12.34 5.38
C GLN A 127 -5.96 -12.61 6.31
N VAL A 128 -7.15 -12.24 5.85
CA VAL A 128 -8.42 -12.42 6.55
C VAL A 128 -9.48 -12.94 5.60
N SER A 129 -10.52 -13.57 6.14
CA SER A 129 -11.70 -13.94 5.34
C SER A 129 -12.47 -12.69 4.90
N HIS A 130 -13.27 -12.79 3.84
CA HIS A 130 -14.18 -11.71 3.44
C HIS A 130 -15.11 -11.27 4.58
N SER A 131 -15.65 -12.23 5.33
CA SER A 131 -16.52 -11.95 6.48
C SER A 131 -15.79 -11.14 7.55
N THR A 132 -14.57 -11.54 7.93
CA THR A 132 -13.76 -10.77 8.88
C THR A 132 -13.48 -9.38 8.32
N LEU A 133 -13.12 -9.26 7.04
CA LEU A 133 -12.83 -7.97 6.43
C LEU A 133 -14.04 -7.01 6.48
N MET A 134 -15.24 -7.52 6.22
CA MET A 134 -16.47 -6.72 6.32
C MET A 134 -16.74 -6.29 7.76
N GLN A 135 -16.48 -7.16 8.74
CA GLN A 135 -16.57 -6.81 10.16
C GLN A 135 -15.55 -5.72 10.53
N LEU A 136 -14.30 -5.84 10.08
CA LEU A 136 -13.28 -4.81 10.29
C LEU A 136 -13.76 -3.45 9.77
N GLY A 137 -14.31 -3.41 8.55
CA GLY A 137 -14.81 -2.17 7.95
C GLY A 137 -16.01 -1.57 8.69
N ALA A 138 -16.92 -2.39 9.18
CA ALA A 138 -18.16 -1.95 9.82
C ALA A 138 -17.98 -1.51 11.27
N GLU A 139 -17.11 -2.22 12.02
CA GLU A 139 -17.05 -2.12 13.49
C GLU A 139 -15.70 -1.63 14.01
N HIS A 140 -14.61 -1.87 13.27
CA HIS A 140 -13.24 -1.64 13.77
C HIS A 140 -12.45 -0.57 13.00
N ASN A 141 -12.96 -0.07 11.87
CA ASN A 141 -12.25 0.92 11.06
C ASN A 141 -11.93 2.18 11.88
N GLN A 142 -10.72 2.72 11.71
CA GLN A 142 -10.18 3.87 12.45
C GLN A 142 -10.00 3.64 13.95
N THR A 143 -9.95 2.37 14.40
CA THR A 143 -9.63 2.05 15.79
C THR A 143 -8.16 2.37 16.08
N LYS A 144 -7.93 3.08 17.19
CA LYS A 144 -6.61 3.25 17.79
C LYS A 144 -6.43 2.27 18.93
N TYR A 145 -5.49 1.35 18.78
CA TYR A 145 -5.19 0.33 19.77
C TYR A 145 -3.94 0.70 20.57
N HIS A 146 -4.08 0.74 21.89
CA HIS A 146 -2.98 0.97 22.81
C HIS A 146 -2.38 -0.38 23.22
N TYR A 147 -1.13 -0.61 22.83
CA TYR A 147 -0.39 -1.81 23.13
C TYR A 147 0.62 -1.56 24.24
N THR A 148 0.70 -2.49 25.18
CA THR A 148 1.78 -2.59 26.16
C THR A 148 2.40 -3.98 26.04
N SER A 149 3.73 -4.05 25.95
CA SER A 149 4.45 -5.32 25.93
C SER A 149 4.23 -6.12 27.21
N TYR A 150 4.43 -7.44 27.14
CA TYR A 150 4.21 -8.34 28.28
C TYR A 150 5.04 -7.95 29.52
N ASP A 151 6.25 -7.47 29.33
CA ASP A 151 7.14 -6.99 30.39
C ASP A 151 6.86 -5.53 30.83
N GLY A 152 5.92 -4.85 30.18
CA GLY A 152 5.52 -3.48 30.49
C GLY A 152 6.51 -2.39 30.05
N THR A 153 7.59 -2.74 29.36
CA THR A 153 8.67 -1.79 29.02
C THR A 153 8.38 -0.99 27.76
N VAL A 154 7.59 -1.54 26.83
CA VAL A 154 7.29 -0.94 25.55
C VAL A 154 5.81 -0.61 25.46
N GLN A 155 5.52 0.66 25.14
CA GLN A 155 4.17 1.14 24.83
C GLN A 155 4.12 1.68 23.41
N ARG A 156 3.03 1.37 22.72
CA ARG A 156 2.79 1.72 21.31
C ARG A 156 1.32 2.04 21.09
N GLU A 157 1.02 2.88 20.11
CA GLU A 157 -0.33 3.07 19.59
C GLU A 157 -0.33 2.63 18.12
N TYR A 158 -1.34 1.86 17.72
CA TYR A 158 -1.52 1.40 16.36
C TYR A 158 -2.87 1.86 15.82
N LEU A 159 -2.92 2.22 14.54
CA LEU A 159 -4.15 2.54 13.82
C LEU A 159 -4.55 1.37 12.93
N LEU A 160 -5.74 0.83 13.12
CA LEU A 160 -6.39 -0.03 12.15
C LEU A 160 -7.14 0.84 11.14
N ASP A 161 -6.65 0.87 9.89
CA ASP A 161 -7.21 1.67 8.82
C ASP A 161 -7.73 0.78 7.69
N VAL A 162 -9.03 0.84 7.41
CA VAL A 162 -9.69 -0.01 6.41
C VAL A 162 -9.99 0.80 5.16
N ASN A 163 -9.54 0.29 4.02
CA ASN A 163 -9.72 0.90 2.72
C ASN A 163 -11.22 0.95 2.35
N PRO A 164 -11.81 2.10 1.99
CA PRO A 164 -13.21 2.18 1.56
C PRO A 164 -13.57 1.29 0.35
N TRP A 165 -12.58 0.81 -0.39
CA TRP A 165 -12.74 -0.13 -1.50
C TRP A 165 -12.77 -1.62 -1.08
N ILE A 166 -12.97 -1.94 0.20
CA ILE A 166 -13.11 -3.34 0.68
C ILE A 166 -14.25 -4.12 0.00
N TRP A 167 -15.28 -3.43 -0.49
CA TRP A 167 -16.43 -4.04 -1.17
C TRP A 167 -16.09 -4.57 -2.57
N GLU A 168 -15.12 -3.96 -3.24
CA GLU A 168 -14.62 -4.47 -4.51
C GLU A 168 -13.71 -5.65 -4.19
N ARG A 169 -14.00 -6.85 -4.70
CA ARG A 169 -13.16 -8.05 -4.44
C ARG A 169 -12.27 -8.44 -5.62
N GLU A 170 -12.53 -7.84 -6.78
CA GLU A 170 -11.68 -7.93 -7.97
C GLU A 170 -10.58 -6.86 -7.93
N ARG A 171 -9.57 -6.97 -8.79
CA ARG A 171 -8.42 -6.04 -8.81
C ARG A 171 -8.81 -4.58 -9.13
N GLY A 172 -9.91 -4.37 -9.83
CA GLY A 172 -10.34 -3.04 -10.27
C GLY A 172 -9.29 -2.36 -11.15
N ASP A 173 -8.96 -1.10 -10.84
CA ASP A 173 -7.91 -0.33 -11.51
C ASP A 173 -6.48 -0.61 -10.99
N GLY A 174 -6.34 -1.49 -10.00
CA GLY A 174 -5.07 -1.85 -9.37
C GLY A 174 -4.55 -0.85 -8.34
N MET A 175 -5.30 0.22 -8.02
CA MET A 175 -4.86 1.23 -7.05
C MET A 175 -5.22 0.85 -5.60
N ASN A 176 -6.17 -0.07 -5.41
CA ASN A 176 -6.71 -0.45 -4.10
C ASN A 176 -6.61 -1.96 -3.83
N ILE A 177 -5.42 -2.52 -4.10
CA ILE A 177 -5.11 -3.95 -3.91
C ILE A 177 -5.13 -4.34 -2.42
N ILE A 178 -4.61 -3.48 -1.55
CA ILE A 178 -4.60 -3.71 -0.09
C ILE A 178 -5.91 -3.23 0.53
N ASP A 179 -6.50 -4.10 1.35
CA ASP A 179 -7.84 -3.91 1.92
C ASP A 179 -7.81 -3.17 3.26
N ALA A 180 -6.80 -3.38 4.09
CA ALA A 180 -6.61 -2.64 5.33
C ALA A 180 -5.14 -2.63 5.76
N ARG A 181 -4.79 -1.72 6.67
CA ARG A 181 -3.47 -1.62 7.28
C ARG A 181 -3.56 -1.53 8.78
N TRP A 182 -2.59 -2.14 9.45
CA TRP A 182 -2.30 -1.93 10.86
C TRP A 182 -1.02 -1.12 11.00
N ILE A 183 -1.14 0.15 11.40
CA ILE A 183 -0.10 1.16 11.23
C ILE A 183 0.48 1.58 12.57
N ASP A 184 1.80 1.54 12.74
CA ASP A 184 2.49 2.21 13.85
C ASP A 184 2.50 3.72 13.61
N VAL A 185 1.80 4.46 14.48
CA VAL A 185 1.61 5.91 14.30
C VAL A 185 2.88 6.73 14.61
N ARG A 186 3.95 6.11 15.11
CA ARG A 186 5.21 6.81 15.46
C ARG A 186 6.12 6.99 14.24
N ASN A 187 6.22 5.96 13.40
CA ASN A 187 7.15 5.95 12.26
C ASN A 187 6.49 5.58 10.92
N GLY A 188 5.25 5.09 10.94
CA GLY A 188 4.48 4.75 9.74
C GLY A 188 4.72 3.37 9.18
N LEU A 189 5.53 2.50 9.81
CA LEU A 189 5.58 1.09 9.44
C LEU A 189 4.20 0.44 9.65
N PHE A 190 3.85 -0.53 8.82
CA PHE A 190 2.55 -1.17 8.87
C PHE A 190 2.59 -2.67 8.56
N ILE A 191 1.49 -3.34 8.89
CA ILE A 191 1.13 -4.67 8.37
C ILE A 191 0.06 -4.46 7.30
N ASP A 192 0.26 -5.05 6.12
CA ASP A 192 -0.77 -5.12 5.10
C ASP A 192 -1.74 -6.27 5.41
N ILE A 193 -3.04 -5.97 5.34
CA ILE A 193 -4.13 -6.90 5.60
C ILE A 193 -4.88 -7.09 4.28
N THR A 194 -4.86 -8.31 3.77
CA THR A 194 -5.50 -8.67 2.49
C THR A 194 -6.69 -9.60 2.72
N GLY A 195 -7.87 -9.25 2.20
CA GLY A 195 -9.04 -10.12 2.27
C GLY A 195 -9.04 -11.20 1.20
N LEU A 196 -9.43 -12.42 1.56
CA LEU A 196 -9.72 -13.50 0.63
C LEU A 196 -11.23 -13.69 0.44
N SER A 197 -11.64 -13.95 -0.79
CA SER A 197 -13.06 -14.17 -1.15
C SER A 197 -13.18 -15.19 -2.28
N GLU A 198 -14.26 -15.97 -2.28
CA GLU A 198 -14.66 -16.73 -3.47
C GLU A 198 -15.36 -15.78 -4.45
N THR A 199 -14.63 -15.25 -5.43
CA THR A 199 -15.19 -14.23 -6.35
C THR A 199 -15.96 -14.83 -7.53
N HIS A 200 -15.64 -16.06 -7.93
CA HIS A 200 -16.28 -16.77 -9.05
C HIS A 200 -16.66 -18.22 -8.66
N PRO A 201 -17.52 -18.41 -7.63
CA PRO A 201 -17.85 -19.75 -7.14
C PRO A 201 -18.59 -20.61 -8.18
N ASP A 202 -19.27 -20.00 -9.15
CA ASP A 202 -19.94 -20.72 -10.24
C ASP A 202 -18.94 -21.36 -11.23
N GLU A 203 -17.74 -20.78 -11.37
CA GLU A 203 -16.71 -21.26 -12.29
C GLU A 203 -15.64 -22.10 -11.56
N ASN A 204 -15.24 -21.65 -10.37
CA ASN A 204 -14.17 -22.24 -9.56
C ASN A 204 -14.63 -22.35 -8.10
N PRO A 205 -15.59 -23.25 -7.79
CA PRO A 205 -16.14 -23.39 -6.44
C PRO A 205 -15.04 -23.78 -5.45
N GLY A 206 -15.02 -23.12 -4.28
CA GLY A 206 -14.04 -23.39 -3.24
C GLY A 206 -12.64 -22.82 -3.50
N GLN A 207 -12.47 -21.99 -4.54
CA GLN A 207 -11.25 -21.22 -4.76
C GLN A 207 -11.38 -19.80 -4.19
N TRP A 208 -10.52 -19.49 -3.23
CA TRP A 208 -10.41 -18.19 -2.59
C TRP A 208 -9.38 -17.35 -3.34
N SER A 209 -9.66 -16.06 -3.51
CA SER A 209 -8.72 -15.15 -4.18
C SER A 209 -8.67 -13.78 -3.53
N CYS A 210 -7.55 -13.09 -3.76
CA CYS A 210 -7.39 -11.68 -3.43
C CYS A 210 -7.25 -10.81 -4.69
N LYS A 211 -7.25 -9.49 -4.48
CA LYS A 211 -7.11 -8.47 -5.53
C LYS A 211 -5.77 -8.52 -6.28
N ASN A 212 -4.76 -9.21 -5.74
CA ASN A 212 -3.45 -9.33 -6.36
C ASN A 212 -3.22 -10.68 -7.07
N TYR A 213 -4.30 -11.37 -7.45
CA TYR A 213 -4.24 -12.63 -8.21
C TYR A 213 -3.69 -13.84 -7.44
N HIS A 214 -3.50 -13.74 -6.12
CA HIS A 214 -3.29 -14.93 -5.31
C HIS A 214 -4.59 -15.73 -5.25
N ARG A 215 -4.46 -17.04 -5.42
CA ARG A 215 -5.57 -18.00 -5.45
C ARG A 215 -5.20 -19.20 -4.61
N TYR A 216 -6.13 -19.67 -3.80
CA TYR A 216 -5.94 -20.80 -2.91
C TYR A 216 -7.19 -21.68 -2.95
N ASP A 217 -6.99 -22.99 -2.94
CA ASP A 217 -8.11 -23.91 -2.72
C ASP A 217 -8.50 -23.91 -1.24
N THR A 218 -9.77 -24.12 -0.94
CA THR A 218 -10.27 -24.18 0.45
C THR A 218 -9.48 -25.17 1.31
N SER A 219 -9.07 -26.31 0.73
CA SER A 219 -8.27 -27.34 1.40
C SER A 219 -6.82 -26.95 1.67
N GLU A 220 -6.31 -25.91 1.01
CA GLU A 220 -4.99 -25.35 1.28
C GLU A 220 -5.01 -24.40 2.48
N LEU A 221 -6.13 -23.70 2.68
CA LEU A 221 -6.31 -22.75 3.77
C LEU A 221 -6.83 -23.44 5.04
N TYR A 222 -7.87 -24.26 4.93
CA TYR A 222 -8.65 -24.75 6.07
C TYR A 222 -8.53 -26.28 6.28
N PRO A 223 -8.64 -26.75 7.55
CA PRO A 223 -8.65 -25.95 8.77
C PRO A 223 -7.28 -25.33 9.03
N MET A 224 -7.24 -24.05 9.41
CA MET A 224 -5.99 -23.37 9.73
C MET A 224 -5.32 -24.02 10.95
N ARG A 225 -3.99 -23.94 10.98
CA ARG A 225 -3.19 -24.49 12.08
C ARG A 225 -2.84 -23.40 13.07
N GLU A 226 -3.15 -23.64 14.34
CA GLU A 226 -2.68 -22.83 15.46
C GLU A 226 -1.18 -23.06 15.69
N THR A 227 -0.45 -21.98 15.93
CA THR A 227 1.01 -21.98 16.10
C THR A 227 1.45 -20.76 16.90
N MET A 228 2.75 -20.47 16.91
CA MET A 228 3.34 -19.28 17.51
C MET A 228 4.11 -18.48 16.46
N PHE A 229 4.00 -17.15 16.50
CA PHE A 229 4.81 -16.24 15.71
C PHE A 229 5.24 -15.06 16.59
N GLU A 230 6.53 -14.73 16.58
CA GLU A 230 7.12 -13.67 17.43
C GLU A 230 6.78 -13.84 18.92
N GLY A 231 6.58 -15.07 19.39
CA GLY A 231 6.27 -15.38 20.78
C GLY A 231 4.80 -15.17 21.20
N VAL A 232 3.88 -14.86 20.27
CA VAL A 232 2.43 -14.88 20.53
C VAL A 232 1.74 -15.93 19.66
N PRO A 233 0.57 -16.45 20.06
CA PRO A 233 -0.12 -17.42 19.23
C PRO A 233 -0.56 -16.79 17.89
N ALA A 234 -0.58 -17.59 16.84
CA ALA A 234 -0.85 -17.20 15.46
C ALA A 234 -1.53 -18.35 14.70
N LYS A 235 -2.11 -18.05 13.54
CA LYS A 235 -2.64 -19.05 12.61
C LYS A 235 -1.83 -19.05 11.31
N VAL A 236 -1.72 -20.22 10.70
CA VAL A 236 -1.16 -20.42 9.34
C VAL A 236 -2.10 -21.29 8.50
N PRO A 237 -2.04 -21.20 7.16
CA PRO A 237 -2.79 -22.09 6.27
C PRO A 237 -2.51 -23.57 6.50
N TYR A 238 -3.46 -24.44 6.15
CA TYR A 238 -3.31 -25.89 6.33
C TYR A 238 -2.15 -26.49 5.51
N ASN A 239 -2.02 -26.12 4.23
CA ASN A 239 -0.92 -26.53 3.34
C ASN A 239 0.05 -25.38 3.11
N TYR A 240 0.56 -24.79 4.20
CA TYR A 240 1.50 -23.66 4.15
C TYR A 240 2.75 -23.97 3.31
N ASP A 241 3.22 -25.21 3.27
CA ASP A 241 4.42 -25.65 2.55
C ASP A 241 4.21 -25.55 1.04
N LYS A 242 3.06 -26.05 0.56
CA LYS A 242 2.66 -25.90 -0.84
C LYS A 242 2.54 -24.42 -1.22
N ILE A 243 1.85 -23.62 -0.39
CA ILE A 243 1.66 -22.18 -0.62
C ILE A 243 3.01 -21.47 -0.75
N LEU A 244 3.94 -21.73 0.18
CA LEU A 244 5.29 -21.15 0.15
C LEU A 244 6.10 -21.62 -1.07
N VAL A 245 6.00 -22.89 -1.47
CA VAL A 245 6.68 -23.41 -2.67
C VAL A 245 6.10 -22.81 -3.94
N ASP A 246 4.79 -22.63 -4.03
CA ASP A 246 4.16 -22.02 -5.20
C ASP A 246 4.62 -20.56 -5.36
N GLU A 247 4.70 -19.82 -4.25
CA GLU A 247 5.09 -18.41 -4.21
C GLU A 247 6.60 -18.19 -4.37
N TYR A 248 7.42 -18.83 -3.54
CA TYR A 248 8.86 -18.56 -3.42
C TYR A 248 9.78 -19.66 -3.97
N LYS A 249 9.20 -20.78 -4.42
CA LYS A 249 9.91 -22.00 -4.85
C LYS A 249 10.62 -22.72 -3.71
N GLU A 250 10.94 -23.99 -3.93
CA GLU A 250 11.58 -24.87 -2.93
C GLU A 250 12.87 -24.27 -2.35
N LYS A 251 13.62 -23.49 -3.14
CA LYS A 251 14.86 -22.87 -2.68
C LYS A 251 14.67 -21.96 -1.47
N ALA A 252 13.57 -21.21 -1.39
CA ALA A 252 13.34 -20.29 -0.27
C ALA A 252 13.17 -21.02 1.08
N LEU A 253 12.85 -22.31 1.05
CA LEU A 253 12.66 -23.15 2.23
C LEU A 253 13.95 -23.91 2.62
N LEU A 254 14.99 -23.86 1.77
CA LEU A 254 16.18 -24.71 1.88
C LEU A 254 17.50 -23.93 1.87
N GLU A 255 17.56 -22.80 1.17
CA GLU A 255 18.78 -22.01 1.00
C GLU A 255 19.13 -21.28 2.31
N THR A 256 20.31 -21.56 2.84
CA THR A 256 20.78 -21.07 4.15
C THR A 256 21.60 -19.79 4.07
N ASP A 257 21.76 -19.21 2.88
CA ASP A 257 22.50 -17.97 2.65
C ASP A 257 21.66 -17.08 1.76
N PHE A 258 21.14 -15.97 2.30
CA PHE A 258 20.26 -15.09 1.56
C PHE A 258 20.36 -13.65 2.06
N ASN A 259 20.35 -12.70 1.13
CA ASN A 259 20.33 -11.25 1.40
C ASN A 259 21.29 -10.77 2.51
N GLY A 260 22.54 -11.25 2.48
CA GLY A 260 23.57 -10.87 3.45
C GLY A 260 23.45 -11.55 4.82
N HIS A 261 22.62 -12.57 4.95
CA HIS A 261 22.41 -13.36 6.16
C HIS A 261 22.70 -14.83 5.90
N ARG A 262 23.07 -15.55 6.96
CA ARG A 262 23.26 -17.00 6.98
C ARG A 262 22.41 -17.61 8.08
N TRP A 263 21.77 -18.74 7.79
CA TRP A 263 21.04 -19.52 8.77
C TRP A 263 22.00 -20.29 9.68
N ASP A 264 21.92 -20.08 10.99
CA ASP A 264 22.63 -20.87 11.99
C ASP A 264 21.69 -21.92 12.59
N ALA A 265 21.92 -23.19 12.22
CA ALA A 265 21.10 -24.31 12.67
C ALA A 265 21.22 -24.62 14.17
N ASN A 266 22.27 -24.16 14.86
CA ASN A 266 22.45 -24.43 16.29
C ASN A 266 21.52 -23.56 17.15
N ILE A 267 21.39 -22.29 16.79
CA ILE A 267 20.51 -21.33 17.48
C ILE A 267 19.16 -21.16 16.78
N LYS A 268 19.01 -21.68 15.55
CA LYS A 268 17.83 -21.56 14.69
C LYS A 268 17.47 -20.11 14.39
N GLU A 269 18.47 -19.34 13.98
CA GLU A 269 18.31 -17.93 13.65
C GLU A 269 19.07 -17.55 12.38
N TRP A 270 18.55 -16.53 11.71
CA TRP A 270 19.23 -15.85 10.62
C TRP A 270 20.19 -14.81 11.19
N VAL A 271 21.49 -15.05 11.03
CA VAL A 271 22.54 -14.14 11.49
C VAL A 271 23.15 -13.38 10.31
N LYS A 272 23.58 -12.14 10.52
CA LYS A 272 24.30 -11.38 9.49
C LYS A 272 25.58 -12.12 9.09
N SER A 273 25.85 -12.22 7.78
CA SER A 273 27.07 -12.85 7.30
C SER A 273 28.30 -12.02 7.69
N PRO A 274 29.50 -12.64 7.81
CA PRO A 274 30.73 -11.92 8.11
C PRO A 274 31.01 -10.77 7.12
N GLU A 275 30.65 -10.95 5.85
CA GLU A 275 30.80 -9.93 4.81
C GLU A 275 29.90 -8.72 5.06
N THR A 276 28.64 -8.96 5.43
CA THR A 276 27.68 -7.91 5.78
C THR A 276 28.15 -7.14 7.01
N LEU A 277 28.56 -7.84 8.06
CA LEU A 277 29.09 -7.22 9.29
C LEU A 277 30.34 -6.37 8.99
N ALA A 278 31.26 -6.87 8.18
CA ALA A 278 32.45 -6.13 7.79
C ALA A 278 32.11 -4.86 6.99
N LYS A 279 31.11 -4.94 6.10
CA LYS A 279 30.64 -3.79 5.31
C LYS A 279 29.99 -2.72 6.20
N GLU A 280 29.12 -3.12 7.12
CA GLU A 280 28.48 -2.22 8.08
C GLU A 280 29.50 -1.52 8.98
N GLU A 281 30.51 -2.25 9.45
CA GLU A 281 31.61 -1.71 10.25
C GLU A 281 32.39 -0.63 9.48
N GLN A 282 32.69 -0.89 8.19
CA GLN A 282 33.38 0.07 7.33
C GLN A 282 32.54 1.33 7.10
N GLU A 283 31.24 1.17 6.84
CA GLU A 283 30.31 2.28 6.67
C GLU A 283 30.17 3.12 7.94
N ARG A 284 30.12 2.47 9.11
CA ARG A 284 30.08 3.16 10.41
C ARG A 284 31.33 4.00 10.63
N LYS A 285 32.52 3.42 10.45
CA LYS A 285 33.80 4.15 10.56
C LYS A 285 33.86 5.34 9.61
N LYS A 286 33.40 5.16 8.38
CA LYS A 286 33.36 6.24 7.39
C LYS A 286 32.45 7.39 7.83
N LYS A 287 31.25 7.09 8.36
CA LYS A 287 30.33 8.10 8.89
C LYS A 287 30.93 8.85 10.08
N GLU A 288 31.54 8.13 11.02
CA GLU A 288 32.22 8.74 12.18
C GLU A 288 33.36 9.68 11.75
N ASP A 289 34.15 9.30 10.75
CA ASP A 289 35.23 10.12 10.22
C ASP A 289 34.70 11.36 9.47
N GLU A 290 33.60 11.23 8.73
CA GLU A 290 32.92 12.36 8.08
C GLU A 290 32.32 13.35 9.10
N GLU A 291 31.74 12.84 10.18
CA GLU A 291 31.17 13.65 11.26
C GLU A 291 32.24 14.40 12.04
N LYS A 292 33.37 13.74 12.37
CA LYS A 292 34.55 14.40 12.97
C LYS A 292 35.08 15.53 12.09
N LYS A 293 35.18 15.31 10.78
CA LYS A 293 35.60 16.36 9.83
C LYS A 293 34.65 17.55 9.81
N LYS A 294 33.33 17.32 9.84
CA LYS A 294 32.34 18.40 9.92
C LYS A 294 32.48 19.21 11.20
N VAL A 295 32.62 18.55 12.35
CA VAL A 295 32.83 19.24 13.64
C VAL A 295 34.14 20.02 13.66
N GLU A 296 35.21 19.48 13.07
CA GLU A 296 36.48 20.21 12.90
C GLU A 296 36.34 21.42 11.97
N GLU A 297 35.55 21.33 10.90
CA GLU A 297 35.29 22.45 10.00
C GLU A 297 34.42 23.54 10.65
N GLU A 298 33.36 23.15 11.36
CA GLU A 298 32.49 24.07 12.11
C GLU A 298 33.25 24.80 13.22
N SER A 299 34.07 24.09 14.00
CA SER A 299 34.90 24.73 15.03
C SER A 299 35.92 25.71 14.44
N LYS A 300 36.52 25.42 13.27
CA LYS A 300 37.42 26.36 12.57
C LYS A 300 36.67 27.59 12.06
N LEU A 301 35.42 27.44 11.61
CA LEU A 301 34.55 28.54 11.19
C LEU A 301 34.16 29.42 12.38
N ASP A 302 33.82 28.83 13.53
CA ASP A 302 33.47 29.57 14.75
C ASP A 302 34.66 30.37 15.29
N VAL A 303 35.87 29.78 15.31
CA VAL A 303 37.09 30.50 15.72
C VAL A 303 37.32 31.73 14.82
N LYS A 304 37.21 31.57 13.49
CA LYS A 304 37.32 32.70 12.55
C LYS A 304 36.28 33.79 12.80
N ARG A 305 35.03 33.39 13.06
CA ARG A 305 33.92 34.33 13.30
C ARG A 305 34.12 35.14 14.59
N VAL A 306 34.68 34.51 15.62
CA VAL A 306 35.05 35.19 16.88
C VAL A 306 36.23 36.15 16.67
N GLU A 307 37.22 35.78 15.87
CA GLU A 307 38.35 36.66 15.54
C GLU A 307 37.91 37.89 14.73
N GLU A 308 37.03 37.72 13.74
CA GLU A 308 36.49 38.82 12.93
C GLU A 308 35.65 39.79 13.77
N SER A 309 34.86 39.30 14.74
CA SER A 309 34.05 40.15 15.63
C SER A 309 34.85 40.98 16.64
N LYS A 310 36.14 40.69 16.84
CA LYS A 310 37.04 41.45 17.73
C LYS A 310 37.78 42.58 17.00
N LEU A 311 37.66 42.64 15.68
CA LEU A 311 38.31 43.63 14.80
C LEU A 311 37.36 44.77 14.38
N GLU A 312 36.08 44.70 14.74
CA GLU A 312 35.09 45.80 14.65
C GLU A 312 34.95 46.54 15.99
#